data_AF-Q873Z9-F1
#
_entry.id   AF-Q873Z9-F1
#
_cell.length_a   1.000
_cell.length_b   1.000
_cell.length_c   1.000
_cell.angle_alpha   90.00
_cell.angle_beta   90.00
_cell.angle_gamma   90.00
#
_symmetry.space_group_name_H-M   'P 1'
#
loop_
_entity.id
_entity.type
_entity.pdbx_description
1 polymer ?
#
loop_
_entity_poly.entity_id
_entity_poly.type
_entity_poly.pdbx_seq_one_letter_code
_entity_poly.pdbx_strand_id
1 'polypeptide(L)' 'MLLAVAILPAALVSANCTANILNINEVVIATGCVPAGGNLIIRVGSDHSYLIRATVSCGLSLNPSQSFINGESLASGGRC' A
#
# COMPACT_ATOMS: atom_id res chain seq x y z
N MET A 1 36.69 16.95 -26.87
CA MET A 1 35.69 17.36 -25.85
C MET A 1 34.78 16.16 -25.62
N LEU A 2 34.95 15.43 -24.51
CA LEU A 2 34.04 14.31 -24.16
C LEU A 2 32.93 14.87 -23.28
N LEU A 3 31.69 14.85 -23.78
CA LEU A 3 30.50 15.06 -22.96
C LEU A 3 30.22 13.76 -22.19
N ALA A 4 30.55 13.75 -20.90
CA ALA A 4 30.05 12.73 -19.99
C ALA A 4 28.56 13.02 -19.73
N VAL A 5 27.68 12.26 -20.41
CA VAL A 5 26.25 12.24 -20.09
C VAL A 5 26.11 11.52 -18.75
N ALA A 6 25.95 12.31 -17.69
CA ALA A 6 25.57 11.81 -16.37
C ALA A 6 24.15 11.24 -16.47
N ILE A 7 24.06 9.92 -16.58
CA ILE A 7 22.83 9.16 -16.40
C ILE A 7 22.52 9.23 -14.90
N LEU A 8 21.88 10.31 -14.44
CA LEU A 8 21.37 10.32 -13.07
C LEU A 8 20.36 9.16 -12.99
N PRO A 9 20.57 8.17 -12.10
CA PRO A 9 19.49 7.24 -11.82
C PRO A 9 18.34 8.10 -11.32
N ALA A 10 17.24 8.08 -12.06
CA ALA A 10 15.99 8.66 -11.60
C ALA A 10 15.83 8.17 -10.17
N ALA A 11 15.90 9.09 -9.20
CA ALA A 11 15.70 8.76 -7.81
C ALA A 11 14.43 7.92 -7.79
N LEU A 12 14.54 6.66 -7.37
CA LEU A 12 13.38 5.89 -6.99
C LEU A 12 12.84 6.63 -5.78
N VAL A 13 12.06 7.68 -6.03
CA VAL A 13 11.15 8.21 -5.05
C VAL A 13 10.32 6.98 -4.73
N SER A 14 10.64 6.39 -3.58
CA SER A 14 9.94 5.27 -2.99
C SER A 14 8.56 5.80 -2.67
N ALA A 15 7.73 5.90 -3.71
CA ALA A 15 6.38 6.33 -3.61
C ALA A 15 5.70 5.34 -2.68
N ASN A 16 4.98 5.88 -1.71
CA ASN A 16 4.16 5.08 -0.85
C ASN A 16 3.08 4.39 -1.71
N CYS A 17 2.47 3.37 -1.14
CA CYS A 17 1.58 2.47 -1.83
C CYS A 17 0.16 2.73 -1.32
N THR A 18 -0.75 3.08 -2.22
CA THR A 18 -2.16 3.25 -1.87
C THR A 18 -2.79 1.89 -1.66
N ALA A 19 -3.26 1.62 -0.45
CA ALA A 19 -3.97 0.42 -0.08
C ALA A 19 -5.45 0.74 0.16
N ASN A 20 -6.32 0.11 -0.61
CA ASN A 20 -7.77 0.20 -0.48
C ASN A 20 -8.29 -1.09 0.16
N ILE A 21 -9.03 -0.95 1.25
CA ILE A 21 -9.78 -2.05 1.84
C ILE A 21 -11.19 -1.98 1.31
N LEU A 22 -11.67 -3.09 0.76
CA LEU A 22 -13.00 -3.22 0.19
C LEU A 22 -13.85 -4.12 1.06
N ASN A 23 -15.15 -3.86 1.10
CA ASN A 23 -16.12 -4.78 1.72
C ASN A 23 -16.45 -5.96 0.78
N ILE A 24 -17.36 -6.84 1.23
CA ILE A 24 -17.86 -7.99 0.45
C ILE A 24 -18.53 -7.60 -0.88
N ASN A 25 -18.94 -6.34 -1.05
CA ASN A 25 -19.53 -5.83 -2.28
C ASN A 25 -18.50 -5.12 -3.19
N GLU A 26 -17.19 -5.29 -2.92
CA GLU A 26 -16.09 -4.65 -3.65
C GLU A 26 -16.11 -3.11 -3.59
N VAL A 27 -16.77 -2.54 -2.59
CA VAL A 27 -16.79 -1.09 -2.37
C VAL A 27 -15.65 -0.71 -1.43
N VAL A 28 -14.87 0.31 -1.79
CA VAL A 28 -13.80 0.86 -0.94
C VAL A 28 -14.41 1.47 0.33
N ILE A 29 -14.04 0.92 1.48
CA ILE A 29 -14.50 1.35 2.81
C ILE A 29 -13.40 2.03 3.63
N ALA A 30 -12.13 1.83 3.27
CA ALA A 30 -11.01 2.54 3.84
C ALA A 30 -9.84 2.61 2.85
N THR A 31 -9.08 3.69 2.91
CA THR A 31 -7.88 3.89 2.10
C THR A 31 -6.75 4.38 2.99
N GLY A 32 -5.55 3.86 2.77
CA GLY A 32 -4.35 4.28 3.47
C GLY A 32 -3.14 4.36 2.55
N CYS A 33 -2.19 5.21 2.91
CA CYS A 33 -0.95 5.39 2.18
C CYS A 33 0.19 4.67 2.91
N VAL A 34 0.48 3.45 2.50
CA VAL A 34 1.43 2.56 3.18
C VAL A 34 2.84 2.86 2.68
N PRO A 35 3.83 3.09 3.56
CA PRO A 35 5.19 3.32 3.10
C PRO A 35 5.74 2.10 2.37
N ALA A 36 6.36 2.31 1.21
CA ALA A 36 6.96 1.22 0.44
C ALA A 36 8.10 0.54 1.23
N GLY A 37 8.06 -0.79 1.31
CA GLY A 37 8.93 -1.58 2.20
C GLY A 37 8.55 -1.52 3.68
N GLY A 38 7.48 -0.81 4.04
CA GLY A 38 7.01 -0.61 5.40
C GLY A 38 5.61 -1.17 5.65
N ASN A 39 4.97 -0.66 6.71
CA ASN A 39 3.63 -1.05 7.09
C ASN A 39 2.85 0.13 7.68
N LEU A 40 1.53 0.02 7.69
CA LEU A 40 0.61 1.02 8.23
C LEU A 40 -0.65 0.33 8.76
N ILE A 41 -1.16 0.80 9.89
CA ILE A 41 -2.48 0.42 10.38
C ILE A 41 -3.53 1.29 9.69
N ILE A 42 -4.43 0.67 8.93
CA ILE A 42 -5.56 1.32 8.29
C ILE A 42 -6.81 0.99 9.10
N ARG A 43 -7.49 2.02 9.59
CA ARG A 43 -8.73 1.87 10.35
C ARG A 43 -9.92 1.75 9.40
N VAL A 44 -10.78 0.77 9.63
CA VAL A 44 -12.02 0.54 8.88
C VAL A 44 -13.18 0.96 9.77
N GLY A 45 -13.72 2.15 9.52
CA GLY A 45 -14.76 2.74 10.37
C GLY A 45 -14.30 2.93 11.82
N SER A 46 -15.19 2.65 12.77
CA SER A 46 -14.93 2.79 14.21
C SER A 46 -14.56 1.48 14.89
N ASP A 47 -14.80 0.33 14.25
CA ASP A 47 -14.86 -0.97 14.94
C ASP A 47 -13.55 -1.74 14.90
N HIS A 48 -12.81 -1.69 13.79
CA HIS A 48 -11.57 -2.46 13.63
C HIS A 48 -10.54 -1.78 12.73
N SER A 49 -9.36 -2.39 12.67
CA SER A 49 -8.24 -1.92 11.86
C SER A 49 -7.38 -3.08 11.38
N TYR A 50 -6.72 -2.87 10.24
CA TYR A 50 -5.84 -3.84 9.62
C TYR A 50 -4.45 -3.27 9.48
N LEU A 51 -3.44 -4.06 9.86
CA LEU A 51 -2.05 -3.73 9.63
C LEU A 51 -1.67 -4.22 8.23
N ILE A 52 -1.58 -3.28 7.30
CA ILE A 52 -1.20 -3.53 5.91
C ILE A 52 0.30 -3.34 5.76
N ARG A 53 0.95 -4.26 5.05
CA ARG A 53 2.37 -4.23 4.71
C ARG A 53 2.53 -4.00 3.22
N ALA A 54 3.53 -3.23 2.83
CA ALA A 54 3.89 -3.02 1.45
C ALA A 54 5.34 -3.46 1.21
N THR A 55 5.59 -4.18 0.12
CA THR A 55 6.96 -4.39 -0.37
C THR A 55 7.51 -3.10 -0.99
N VAL A 56 8.82 -3.07 -1.28
CA VAL A 56 9.46 -1.95 -1.98
C VAL A 56 8.90 -1.72 -3.40
N SER A 57 8.24 -2.72 -3.98
CA SER A 57 7.58 -2.67 -5.29
C SER A 57 6.07 -2.41 -5.19
N CYS A 58 5.56 -2.01 -4.02
CA CYS A 58 4.14 -1.85 -3.71
C CYS A 58 3.28 -3.12 -3.86
N GLY A 59 3.88 -4.29 -3.59
CA GLY A 59 3.11 -5.50 -3.29
C GLY A 59 2.46 -5.35 -1.91
N LEU A 60 1.13 -5.32 -1.87
CA LEU A 60 0.36 -5.13 -0.65
C LEU A 60 -0.06 -6.47 -0.05
N SER A 61 0.02 -6.57 1.27
CA SER A 61 -0.44 -7.75 2.02
C SER A 61 -0.98 -7.38 3.38
N LEU A 62 -1.93 -8.17 3.88
CA LEU A 62 -2.35 -8.11 5.27
C LEU A 62 -1.26 -8.73 6.15
N ASN A 63 -1.09 -8.24 7.38
CA ASN A 63 -0.22 -8.87 8.35
C ASN A 63 -0.61 -10.37 8.52
N PRO A 64 0.34 -11.32 8.45
CA PRO A 64 0.06 -12.75 8.53
C PRO A 64 -0.65 -13.20 9.82
N SER A 65 -0.61 -12.42 10.90
CA SER A 65 -1.35 -12.72 12.13
C SER A 65 -2.81 -12.26 12.10
N GLN A 66 -3.27 -11.67 10.99
CA GLN A 66 -4.62 -11.15 10.82
C GLN A 66 -5.29 -11.82 9.62
N SER A 67 -6.62 -11.89 9.68
CA SER A 67 -7.48 -12.25 8.55
C SER A 67 -8.56 -11.18 8.38
N PHE A 68 -9.05 -11.03 7.16
CA PHE A 68 -10.28 -10.25 6.93
C PHE A 68 -11.45 -10.95 7.62
N ILE A 69 -12.36 -10.18 8.24
CA ILE A 69 -13.40 -10.74 9.12
C ILE A 69 -14.81 -10.60 8.55
N ASN A 70 -15.06 -9.71 7.58
CA ASN A 70 -16.40 -9.49 7.00
C ASN A 70 -16.43 -9.67 5.46
N GLY A 71 -15.66 -10.64 4.94
CA GLY A 71 -15.50 -10.81 3.49
C GLY A 71 -14.75 -9.64 2.83
N GLU A 72 -14.03 -8.86 3.64
CA GLU A 72 -13.22 -7.75 3.15
C GLU A 72 -12.03 -8.26 2.34
N SER A 73 -11.53 -7.38 1.47
CA SER A 73 -10.36 -7.65 0.65
C SER A 73 -9.47 -6.43 0.55
N LEU A 74 -8.29 -6.63 -0.05
CA LEU A 74 -7.29 -5.58 -0.25
C LEU A 74 -7.08 -5.39 -1.75
N ALA A 75 -7.19 -4.15 -2.21
CA ALA A 75 -6.79 -3.75 -3.55
C ALA A 75 -5.73 -2.66 -3.51
N SER A 76 -4.91 -2.63 -4.56
CA SER A 76 -3.96 -1.55 -4.80
C SER A 76 -4.68 -0.37 -5.46
N GLY A 77 -4.44 0.84 -4.95
CA GLY A 77 -4.88 2.10 -5.56
C GLY A 77 -3.78 2.81 -6.36
N GLY A 78 -2.60 2.22 -6.50
CA GLY A 78 -1.44 2.84 -7.14
C GLY A 78 -0.49 3.51 -6.14
N ARG A 79 0.09 4.65 -6.53
CA ARG A 79 1.10 5.38 -5.76
C ARG A 79 0.49 6.56 -5.00
N CYS A 80 1.02 6.80 -3.81
CA CYS A 80 0.92 8.00 -2.99
C CYS A 80 2.34 8.30 -2.43
#